data_AF-A0A2K4ZPK1-F1
#
_entry.id   AF-A0A2K4ZPK1-F1
#
_cell.length_a   1.000
_cell.length_b   1.000
_cell.length_c   1.000
_cell.angle_alpha   90.00
_cell.angle_beta   90.00
_cell.angle_gamma   90.00
#
_symmetry.space_group_name_H-M   'P 1'
#
loop_
_entity.id
_entity.type
_entity.pdbx_description
1 polymer ?
#
loop_
_entity_poly.entity_id
_entity_poly.type
_entity_poly.pdbx_seq_one_letter_code
_entity_poly.pdbx_strand_id
1 'polypeptide(L)'
;MGRTILCPHCKSTFDENVLAKRVDPNKCPVCGEGLLGENNSSEIVKEKTKWYYYKEGGGTLTTTLSSSFTPLYTFEAVDLKDAECQLKEVLPSSPLVNDSTPDKVKCPYCFSSEIQIIPRKFSLLAGFATNKFERVCVRCKRKF
;
A
#
# COMPACT_ATOMS: atom_id res chain seq x y z
N MET A 1 -45.07 -8.19 -11.69
CA MET A 1 -44.50 -7.20 -10.75
C MET A 1 -43.03 -7.06 -11.10
N GLY A 2 -42.61 -5.91 -11.64
CA GLY A 2 -41.21 -5.71 -12.05
C GLY A 2 -40.33 -5.42 -10.83
N ARG A 3 -39.11 -5.97 -10.78
CA ARG A 3 -38.10 -5.57 -9.79
C ARG A 3 -37.46 -4.25 -10.23
N THR A 4 -37.18 -3.38 -9.27
CA THR A 4 -36.40 -2.16 -9.49
C THR A 4 -34.91 -2.47 -9.36
N ILE A 5 -34.13 -2.09 -10.36
CA ILE A 5 -32.68 -2.28 -10.43
C ILE A 5 -32.03 -0.92 -10.17
N LEU A 6 -31.13 -0.87 -9.18
CA LEU A 6 -30.38 0.33 -8.83
C LEU A 6 -28.97 0.26 -9.44
N CYS A 7 -28.58 1.30 -10.17
CA CYS A 7 -27.22 1.42 -10.69
C CYS A 7 -26.26 1.84 -9.56
N PRO A 8 -25.17 1.09 -9.30
CA PRO A 8 -24.23 1.43 -8.23
C PRO A 8 -23.41 2.70 -8.55
N HIS A 9 -23.21 3.02 -9.82
CA HIS A 9 -22.34 4.13 -10.25
C HIS A 9 -23.05 5.50 -10.19
N CYS A 10 -24.28 5.58 -10.72
CA CYS A 10 -25.04 6.84 -10.77
C CYS A 10 -26.22 6.89 -9.80
N LYS A 11 -26.45 5.84 -9.02
CA LYS A 11 -27.56 5.69 -8.05
C LYS A 11 -28.95 5.86 -8.64
N SER A 12 -29.06 5.79 -9.97
CA SER A 12 -30.34 5.86 -10.67
C SER A 12 -31.06 4.51 -10.55
N THR A 13 -32.36 4.56 -10.33
CA THR A 13 -33.24 3.38 -10.24
C THR A 13 -34.02 3.20 -11.52
N PHE A 14 -34.06 1.97 -12.04
CA PHE A 14 -34.77 1.63 -13.26
C PHE A 14 -35.64 0.39 -13.04
N ASP A 15 -36.78 0.32 -13.70
CA ASP A 15 -37.56 -0.90 -13.75
C ASP A 15 -36.92 -1.90 -14.72
N GLU A 16 -36.81 -3.16 -14.30
CA GLU A 16 -36.27 -4.22 -15.13
C GLU A 16 -36.97 -4.35 -16.49
N ASN A 17 -38.29 -4.16 -16.51
CA ASN A 17 -39.08 -4.23 -17.75
C ASN A 17 -38.71 -3.15 -18.78
N VAL A 18 -38.12 -2.05 -18.33
CA VAL A 18 -37.65 -0.96 -19.20
C VAL A 18 -36.26 -1.27 -19.75
N LEU A 19 -35.41 -1.96 -18.97
CA LEU A 19 -34.10 -2.43 -19.41
C LEU A 19 -34.21 -3.61 -20.38
N ALA A 20 -35.11 -4.57 -20.11
CA ALA A 20 -35.32 -5.76 -20.95
C ALA A 20 -35.85 -5.44 -22.37
N LYS A 21 -36.45 -4.26 -22.57
CA LYS A 21 -36.91 -3.80 -23.89
C LYS A 21 -35.82 -3.13 -24.73
N ARG A 22 -34.63 -2.92 -24.16
CA ARG A 22 -33.51 -2.27 -24.84
C ARG A 22 -32.57 -3.32 -25.45
N VAL A 23 -31.76 -2.85 -26.40
CA VAL A 23 -30.72 -3.67 -27.05
C VAL A 23 -29.71 -4.17 -26.02
N ASP A 24 -29.35 -3.34 -25.03
CA ASP A 24 -28.40 -3.67 -23.97
C ASP A 24 -29.05 -3.58 -22.57
N PRO A 25 -29.70 -4.65 -22.08
CA PRO A 25 -30.38 -4.64 -20.77
C PRO A 25 -29.41 -4.51 -19.59
N ASN A 26 -28.14 -4.83 -19.80
CA ASN A 26 -27.11 -4.86 -18.75
C ASN A 26 -26.31 -3.55 -18.63
N LYS A 27 -26.64 -2.53 -19.44
CA LYS A 27 -25.92 -1.25 -19.45
C LYS A 27 -26.80 -0.16 -18.86
N CYS A 28 -26.24 0.64 -17.96
CA CYS A 28 -26.96 1.75 -17.36
C CYS A 28 -27.28 2.80 -18.44
N PRO A 29 -28.54 3.21 -18.59
CA PRO A 29 -28.91 4.18 -19.62
C PRO A 29 -28.48 5.60 -19.30
N VAL A 30 -28.09 5.88 -18.05
CA VAL A 30 -27.68 7.22 -17.60
C VAL A 30 -26.17 7.38 -17.64
N CYS A 31 -25.42 6.42 -17.09
CA CYS A 31 -23.95 6.52 -17.04
C CYS A 31 -23.22 5.63 -18.05
N GLY A 32 -23.92 4.75 -18.77
CA GLY A 32 -23.30 3.81 -19.70
C GLY A 32 -22.51 2.68 -19.03
N GLU A 33 -22.45 2.62 -17.71
CA GLU A 33 -21.69 1.58 -16.99
C GLU A 33 -22.52 0.30 -16.83
N GLY A 34 -21.86 -0.86 -16.75
CA GLY A 34 -22.54 -2.15 -16.53
C GLY A 34 -23.33 -2.15 -15.22
N LEU A 35 -24.60 -2.58 -15.27
CA LEU A 35 -25.45 -2.75 -14.08
C LEU A 35 -25.18 -4.05 -13.34
N LEU A 36 -24.69 -5.06 -14.07
CA LEU A 36 -24.02 -6.21 -13.48
C LEU A 36 -22.60 -5.75 -13.15
N GLY A 37 -22.42 -5.22 -11.95
CA GLY A 37 -21.10 -5.25 -11.35
C GLY A 37 -20.62 -6.69 -11.43
N GLU A 38 -19.39 -6.90 -11.90
CA GLU A 38 -18.73 -8.20 -11.80
C GLU A 38 -18.70 -8.57 -10.32
N ASN A 39 -19.75 -9.25 -9.86
CA ASN A 39 -19.63 -10.26 -8.83
C ASN A 39 -18.69 -11.29 -9.43
N ASN A 40 -17.39 -10.98 -9.35
CA ASN A 40 -16.36 -11.98 -9.20
C ASN A 40 -16.67 -12.69 -7.88
N SER A 41 -17.70 -13.55 -7.93
CA SER A 41 -17.75 -14.80 -7.21
C SER A 41 -16.56 -15.62 -7.68
N SER A 42 -15.41 -15.23 -7.16
CA SER A 42 -14.34 -16.14 -6.88
C SER A 42 -13.93 -15.73 -5.47
N GLU A 43 -14.48 -16.43 -4.48
CA GLU A 43 -13.62 -16.92 -3.42
C GLU A 43 -12.40 -17.53 -4.14
N ILE A 44 -11.37 -16.71 -4.36
CA ILE A 44 -10.06 -17.23 -4.67
C ILE A 44 -9.68 -17.88 -3.35
N VAL A 45 -9.96 -19.18 -3.21
CA VAL A 45 -9.27 -20.03 -2.25
C VAL A 45 -7.82 -19.98 -2.68
N LYS A 46 -7.16 -18.92 -2.23
CA LYS A 46 -5.76 -18.63 -2.38
C LYS A 46 -5.05 -19.81 -1.72
N GLU A 47 -4.63 -20.79 -2.51
CA GLU A 47 -3.97 -22.00 -2.02
C GLU A 47 -2.76 -21.58 -1.20
N LYS A 48 -2.82 -21.84 0.11
CA LYS A 48 -1.75 -21.51 1.03
C LYS A 48 -0.55 -22.38 0.68
N THR A 49 0.51 -21.75 0.19
CA THR A 49 1.75 -22.45 -0.11
C THR A 49 2.65 -22.42 1.12
N LYS A 50 3.38 -23.52 1.37
CA LYS A 50 4.38 -23.56 2.44
C LYS A 50 5.65 -22.85 2.00
N TRP A 51 6.08 -21.90 2.80
CA TRP A 51 7.28 -21.10 2.59
C TRP A 51 8.36 -21.47 3.60
N TYR A 52 9.60 -21.48 3.13
CA TYR A 52 10.79 -21.81 3.90
C TYR A 52 11.77 -20.65 3.83
N TYR A 53 12.15 -20.13 5.00
CA TYR A 53 13.15 -19.06 5.12
C TYR A 53 14.50 -19.62 5.53
N TYR A 54 15.55 -19.29 4.77
CA TYR A 54 16.94 -19.63 5.05
C TYR A 54 17.72 -18.34 5.27
N LYS A 55 18.49 -18.24 6.38
CA LYS A 55 19.26 -17.04 6.72
C LYS A 55 20.60 -16.93 5.95
N GLU A 56 21.05 -18.03 5.36
CA GLU A 56 22.36 -18.11 4.70
C GLU A 56 22.38 -17.23 3.43
N GLY A 57 23.45 -16.44 3.26
CA GLY A 57 23.65 -15.60 2.06
C GLY A 57 22.84 -14.30 1.99
N GLY A 58 22.21 -13.86 3.08
CA GLY A 58 21.41 -12.61 3.09
C GLY A 58 19.91 -12.83 3.21
N GLY A 59 19.47 -14.07 3.44
CA GLY A 59 18.06 -14.42 3.53
C GLY A 59 17.52 -14.86 2.17
N THR A 60 16.93 -16.05 2.09
CA THR A 60 16.23 -16.54 0.89
C THR A 60 14.87 -17.11 1.31
N LEU A 61 13.81 -16.71 0.61
CA LEU A 61 12.47 -17.29 0.72
C LEU A 61 12.22 -18.20 -0.49
N THR A 62 11.86 -19.44 -0.23
CA THR A 62 11.53 -20.41 -1.28
C THR A 62 10.38 -21.30 -0.85
N THR A 63 9.66 -21.84 -1.83
CA THR A 63 8.58 -22.81 -1.64
C THR A 63 9.07 -24.25 -1.64
N THR A 64 10.29 -24.49 -2.14
CA THR A 64 10.89 -25.83 -2.20
C THR A 64 11.74 -26.10 -0.96
N LEU A 65 11.46 -27.20 -0.26
CA LEU A 65 12.30 -27.68 0.82
C LEU A 65 13.62 -28.22 0.25
N SER A 66 14.74 -27.60 0.59
CA SER A 66 16.06 -28.10 0.20
C SER A 66 16.48 -29.20 1.17
N SER A 67 16.95 -30.34 0.66
CA SER A 67 17.50 -31.40 1.52
C SER A 67 18.84 -31.02 2.14
N SER A 68 19.54 -30.03 1.58
CA SER A 68 20.91 -29.69 1.97
C SER A 68 20.99 -28.69 3.13
N PHE A 69 19.88 -28.01 3.45
CA PHE A 69 19.86 -26.94 4.45
C PHE A 69 18.60 -27.05 5.31
N THR A 70 18.72 -26.73 6.60
CA THR A 70 17.57 -26.71 7.52
C THR A 70 16.91 -25.32 7.49
N PRO A 71 15.61 -25.22 7.19
CA PRO A 71 14.91 -23.93 7.20
C PRO A 71 14.82 -23.38 8.61
N LEU A 72 15.03 -22.07 8.76
CA LEU A 72 15.03 -21.40 10.06
C LEU A 72 13.60 -21.05 10.51
N TYR A 73 12.73 -20.72 9.55
CA TYR A 73 11.29 -20.56 9.77
C TYR A 73 10.50 -21.19 8.63
N THR A 74 9.32 -21.71 8.99
CA THR A 74 8.35 -22.30 8.05
C THR A 74 6.96 -21.74 8.34
N PHE A 75 6.28 -21.23 7.32
CA PHE A 75 4.94 -20.68 7.47
C PHE A 75 4.13 -20.84 6.18
N GLU A 76 2.82 -20.61 6.26
CA GLU A 76 1.90 -20.71 5.14
C GLU A 76 1.49 -19.31 4.69
N ALA A 77 1.76 -18.99 3.44
CA ALA A 77 1.42 -17.71 2.86
C ALA A 77 0.86 -17.90 1.46
N VAL A 78 -0.02 -17.00 1.08
CA VAL A 78 -0.65 -17.04 -0.24
C VAL A 78 0.33 -16.59 -1.32
N ASP A 79 0.99 -15.47 -1.07
CA ASP A 79 1.78 -14.73 -2.03
C ASP A 79 3.16 -14.43 -1.44
N LEU A 80 4.17 -14.23 -2.30
CA LEU A 80 5.53 -13.80 -1.88
C LEU A 80 5.49 -12.58 -0.94
N LYS A 81 4.59 -11.63 -1.22
CA LYS A 81 4.45 -10.41 -0.41
C LYS A 81 3.88 -10.70 0.98
N ASP A 82 2.92 -11.61 1.05
CA ASP A 82 2.34 -12.07 2.32
C ASP A 82 3.39 -12.83 3.14
N ALA A 83 4.22 -13.64 2.46
CA ALA A 83 5.35 -14.34 3.08
C ALA A 83 6.39 -13.37 3.68
N GLU A 84 6.75 -12.31 2.95
CA GLU A 84 7.63 -11.26 3.46
C GLU A 84 7.03 -10.53 4.67
N CYS A 85 5.72 -10.22 4.64
CA CYS A 85 5.02 -9.57 5.74
C CYS A 85 5.03 -10.44 7.01
N GLN A 86 4.68 -11.73 6.90
CA GLN A 86 4.73 -12.66 8.03
C GLN A 86 6.16 -12.81 8.56
N LEU A 87 7.15 -12.87 7.66
CA LEU A 87 8.56 -12.93 8.06
C LEU A 87 9.01 -11.66 8.78
N LYS A 88 8.49 -10.49 8.41
CA LYS A 88 8.78 -9.21 9.07
C LYS A 88 8.30 -9.17 10.53
N GLU A 89 7.14 -9.76 10.80
CA GLU A 89 6.58 -9.82 12.15
C GLU A 89 7.46 -10.68 13.07
N VAL A 90 7.99 -11.79 12.55
CA VAL A 90 8.84 -12.71 13.30
C VAL A 90 10.30 -12.24 13.36
N LEU A 91 10.80 -11.62 12.29
CA LEU A 91 12.17 -11.12 12.14
C LEU A 91 12.20 -9.71 11.50
N PRO A 92 12.00 -8.64 12.30
CA PRO A 92 12.02 -7.26 11.79
C PRO A 92 13.41 -6.80 11.33
N SER A 93 14.47 -7.54 11.65
CA SER A 93 15.86 -7.25 11.25
C SER A 93 16.37 -8.12 10.09
N SER A 94 15.47 -8.82 9.38
CA SER A 94 15.85 -9.68 8.24
C SER A 94 16.40 -8.83 7.08
N PRO A 95 17.53 -9.21 6.44
CA PRO A 95 18.11 -8.44 5.34
C PRO A 95 17.19 -8.32 4.12
N LEU A 96 16.30 -9.31 3.92
CA LEU A 96 15.28 -9.33 2.85
C LEU A 96 14.16 -8.30 3.06
N VAL A 97 13.87 -7.97 4.31
CA VAL A 97 12.71 -7.16 4.69
C VAL A 97 13.15 -5.86 5.37
N ASN A 98 14.40 -5.44 5.11
CA ASN A 98 14.78 -4.06 5.37
C ASN A 98 13.86 -3.19 4.52
N ASP A 99 12.74 -2.77 5.10
CA ASP A 99 11.99 -1.67 4.55
C ASP A 99 13.02 -0.57 4.37
N SER A 100 13.11 -0.07 3.15
CA SER A 100 13.65 1.24 2.88
C SER A 100 12.92 2.18 3.84
N THR A 101 13.46 2.36 5.06
CA THR A 101 12.90 3.30 6.01
C THR A 101 12.85 4.59 5.22
N PRO A 102 11.65 5.21 5.07
CA PRO A 102 11.47 6.33 4.15
C PRO A 102 12.58 7.30 4.44
N ASP A 103 13.42 7.59 3.42
CA ASP A 103 14.73 8.24 3.55
C ASP A 103 14.67 9.28 4.66
N LYS A 104 15.09 8.87 5.87
CA LYS A 104 14.92 9.72 7.05
C LYS A 104 15.77 10.93 6.72
N VAL A 105 15.17 12.11 6.66
CA VAL A 105 15.92 13.33 6.32
C VAL A 105 17.13 13.40 7.24
N LYS A 106 18.33 13.37 6.66
CA LYS A 106 19.60 13.47 7.41
C LYS A 106 20.20 14.84 7.16
N CYS A 107 20.83 15.40 8.18
CA CYS A 107 21.64 16.60 8.00
C CYS A 107 22.79 16.30 7.02
N PRO A 108 23.01 17.11 5.97
CA PRO A 108 24.10 16.88 5.00
C PRO A 108 25.50 17.06 5.60
N TYR A 109 25.61 17.69 6.77
CA TYR A 109 26.90 17.98 7.42
C TYR A 109 27.30 16.95 8.47
N CYS A 110 26.34 16.40 9.22
CA CYS A 110 26.64 15.52 10.36
C CYS A 110 25.86 14.20 10.33
N PHE A 111 25.04 13.99 9.29
CA PHE A 111 24.21 12.81 9.07
C PHE A 111 23.23 12.46 10.21
N SER A 112 23.03 13.37 11.17
CA SER A 112 22.03 13.22 12.22
C SER A 112 20.61 13.30 11.65
N SER A 113 19.71 12.45 12.15
CA SER A 113 18.27 12.48 11.86
C SER A 113 17.48 13.40 12.80
N GLU A 114 18.15 14.02 13.76
CA GLU A 114 17.51 14.93 14.72
C GLU A 114 17.43 16.35 14.13
N ILE A 115 16.24 16.68 13.60
CA ILE A 115 15.95 17.92 12.88
C ILE A 115 14.75 18.61 13.53
N GLN A 116 14.87 19.91 13.77
CA GLN A 116 13.76 20.76 14.19
C GLN A 116 13.36 21.71 13.06
N ILE A 117 12.05 21.91 12.92
CA ILE A 117 11.47 22.85 11.97
C ILE A 117 11.14 24.12 12.74
N ILE A 118 11.76 25.24 12.35
CA ILE A 118 11.59 26.53 13.04
C ILE A 118 10.87 27.49 12.09
N PRO A 119 9.83 28.21 12.55
CA PRO A 119 9.23 29.27 11.75
C PRO A 119 10.25 30.38 11.53
N ARG A 120 10.45 30.80 10.28
CA ARG A 120 11.31 31.94 9.98
C ARG A 120 10.64 33.20 10.54
N LYS A 121 11.39 33.98 11.34
CA LYS A 121 10.87 35.23 11.91
C LYS A 121 10.36 36.12 10.78
N PHE A 122 9.13 36.61 10.95
CA PHE A 122 8.50 37.58 10.07
C PHE A 122 9.36 38.84 10.01
N SER A 123 9.81 39.22 8.81
CA SER A 123 10.51 40.48 8.59
C SER A 123 9.53 41.48 7.98
N LEU A 124 9.33 42.62 8.65
CA LEU A 124 8.48 43.72 8.17
C LEU A 124 8.88 44.24 6.79
N LEU A 125 10.17 44.09 6.42
CA LEU A 125 10.68 44.53 5.12
C LEU A 125 10.32 43.59 3.95
N ALA A 126 9.99 42.34 4.24
CA ALA A 126 9.84 41.29 3.22
C ALA A 126 8.41 41.11 2.70
N GLY A 127 7.48 41.98 3.10
CA GLY A 127 6.08 41.89 2.68
C GLY A 127 5.33 40.72 3.33
N PHE A 128 4.00 40.82 3.35
CA PHE A 128 3.09 39.93 4.06
C PHE A 128 3.38 38.43 3.87
N ALA A 129 3.67 37.78 4.99
CA ALA A 129 3.43 36.36 5.28
C ALA A 129 3.96 35.35 4.24
N THR A 130 5.28 35.21 4.13
CA THR A 130 5.83 33.93 3.67
C THR A 130 5.89 32.98 4.87
N ASN A 131 4.96 32.01 4.95
CA ASN A 131 5.00 30.90 5.91
C ASN A 131 6.16 29.94 5.58
N LYS A 132 7.40 30.47 5.62
CA LYS A 132 8.59 29.72 5.31
C LYS A 132 9.14 29.11 6.59
N PHE A 133 9.27 27.79 6.59
CA PHE A 133 9.88 27.04 7.65
C PHE A 133 11.32 26.71 7.29
N GLU A 134 12.24 26.82 8.25
CA GLU A 134 13.64 26.43 8.09
C GLU A 134 13.89 25.13 8.85
N ARG A 135 14.59 24.17 8.22
CA ARG A 135 15.04 22.95 8.90
C ARG A 135 16.39 23.22 9.53
N VAL A 136 16.52 22.89 10.80
CA VAL A 136 17.76 23.07 11.56
C VAL A 136 18.13 21.74 12.18
N CYS A 137 19.37 21.30 11.98
CA CYS A 137 19.87 20.13 12.68
C CYS A 137 20.16 20.48 14.14
N VAL A 138 19.62 19.70 15.08
CA VAL A 138 19.81 19.94 16.53
C VAL A 138 21.27 19.72 16.95
N ARG A 139 21.93 18.73 16.33
CA ARG A 139 23.31 18.34 16.67
C ARG A 139 24.34 19.38 16.25
N CYS A 140 24.32 19.81 14.98
CA CYS A 140 25.31 20.77 14.45
C CYS A 140 24.82 22.23 14.44
N LYS A 141 23.55 22.47 14.78
CA LYS A 141 22.89 23.80 14.80
C LYS A 141 22.94 24.54 13.45
N ARG A 142 23.18 23.83 12.36
CA ARG A 142 23.20 24.38 10.99
C ARG A 142 21.83 24.25 10.34
N LYS A 143 21.51 25.23 9.52
CA LYS A 143 20.30 25.30 8.71
C LYS A 143 20.53 24.65 7.36
N PHE A 144 19.52 23.98 6.79
CA PHE A 144 19.56 23.41 5.45
C PHE A 144 18.15 23.24 4.86
#